data_AF-A0A2W4JW82-F1
#
_entry.id   AF-A0A2W4JW82-F1
#
_cell.length_a   1.000
_cell.length_b   1.000
_cell.length_c   1.000
_cell.angle_alpha   90.00
_cell.angle_beta   90.00
_cell.angle_gamma   90.00
#
_symmetry.space_group_name_H-M   'P 1'
#
loop_
_entity.id
_entity.type
_entity.pdbx_description
1 polymer ?
#
loop_
_entity_poly.entity_id
_entity_poly.type
_entity_poly.pdbx_seq_one_letter_code
_entity_poly.pdbx_strand_id
1 'polypeptide(L)'
;MSFSWQQIHFASSSTQGTTEMKIVSITLCLFLLLVASPAEALDEQSSKVRDKVAAYLARIAKLSAHDPPYAPNAASGFFRERMKDDNRLDTLLTDIPDLNPENRLLWHDCRAFEKGIRKAFVQNSNFAANWSRNPELSSAVMRRITDAKQKIKAFCTALGIAIAAPEVSVTQIATAAATGKQALDAVRAKPMALNGKHANGHISVGVKAQSTQSYQSFKNHNYGSAQPVGKVMKSLCTQLKDLPTSGHNPWLTADWQVRFASACDAASKALKSIE
;
A
#
# COMPACT_ATOMS: atom_id res chain seq x y z
N MET A 1 -8.81 1.41 -62.48
CA MET A 1 -9.21 0.87 -61.16
C MET A 1 -7.99 0.33 -60.47
N SER A 2 -7.48 1.04 -59.45
CA SER A 2 -6.46 0.55 -58.51
C SER A 2 -6.29 1.62 -57.43
N PHE A 3 -6.94 1.41 -56.28
CA PHE A 3 -6.79 2.24 -55.09
C PHE A 3 -5.46 1.90 -54.39
N SER A 4 -4.57 2.88 -54.24
CA SER A 4 -3.41 2.78 -53.33
C SER A 4 -3.77 3.43 -51.99
N TRP A 5 -3.61 2.68 -50.90
CA TRP A 5 -3.79 3.19 -49.54
C TRP A 5 -2.76 4.26 -49.20
N GLN A 6 -3.25 5.46 -48.86
CA GLN A 6 -2.47 6.54 -48.27
C GLN A 6 -1.92 6.14 -46.90
N GLN A 7 -0.64 6.42 -46.66
CA GLN A 7 -0.08 6.50 -45.32
C GLN A 7 -0.77 7.62 -44.55
N ILE A 8 -1.64 7.26 -43.61
CA ILE A 8 -2.12 8.16 -42.57
C ILE A 8 -1.18 8.01 -41.38
N HIS A 9 -0.44 9.07 -41.10
CA HIS A 9 0.22 9.28 -39.82
C HIS A 9 -0.81 9.23 -38.69
N PHE A 10 -0.80 8.17 -37.89
CA PHE A 10 -1.38 8.22 -36.54
C PHE A 10 -0.29 8.58 -35.55
N ALA A 11 -0.10 9.88 -35.37
CA ALA A 11 0.29 10.41 -34.07
C ALA A 11 -0.94 10.27 -33.15
N SER A 12 -1.03 9.19 -32.38
CA SER A 12 -1.92 9.14 -31.22
C SER A 12 -1.10 9.31 -29.95
N SER A 13 -1.25 10.48 -29.35
CA SER A 13 -0.91 10.84 -27.98
C SER A 13 -1.03 9.70 -26.98
N SER A 14 0.07 9.33 -26.31
CA SER A 14 0.06 8.52 -25.08
C SER A 14 0.67 9.26 -23.87
N THR A 15 0.63 10.59 -23.91
CA THR A 15 1.09 11.50 -22.85
C THR A 15 0.17 11.56 -21.61
N GLN A 16 -0.85 10.70 -21.51
CA GLN A 16 -1.77 10.68 -20.36
C GLN A 16 -1.50 9.57 -19.33
N GLY A 17 -0.62 8.59 -19.60
CA GLY A 17 -0.48 7.42 -18.72
C GLY A 17 0.60 7.48 -17.63
N THR A 18 1.41 8.55 -17.54
CA THR A 18 2.64 8.52 -16.72
C THR A 18 2.82 9.68 -15.74
N THR A 19 1.92 10.67 -15.77
CA THR A 19 1.82 11.76 -14.78
C THR A 19 1.27 11.26 -13.44
N GLU A 20 0.49 10.18 -13.44
CA GLU A 20 -0.28 9.75 -12.27
C GLU A 20 0.55 8.98 -11.24
N MET A 21 1.58 8.23 -11.63
CA MET A 21 2.23 7.24 -10.76
C MET A 21 3.15 7.79 -9.65
N LYS A 22 3.60 9.05 -9.74
CA LYS A 22 4.55 9.66 -8.78
C LYS A 22 3.89 10.58 -7.75
N ILE A 23 2.66 11.00 -8.03
CA ILE A 23 1.77 11.67 -7.10
C ILE A 23 1.38 10.68 -5.99
N VAL A 24 1.13 9.41 -6.32
CA VAL A 24 0.54 8.42 -5.41
C VAL A 24 1.30 8.24 -4.10
N SER A 25 2.64 8.07 -4.06
CA SER A 25 3.36 7.76 -2.79
C SER A 25 3.60 8.94 -1.83
N ILE A 26 3.52 10.20 -2.29
CA ILE A 26 3.65 11.40 -1.44
C ILE A 26 2.28 12.03 -1.16
N THR A 27 1.36 12.01 -2.15
CA THR A 27 -0.08 12.20 -1.92
C THR A 27 -0.63 11.12 -0.96
N LEU A 28 0.00 9.93 -0.91
CA LEU A 28 -0.25 8.81 0.02
C LEU A 28 -0.32 9.27 1.48
N CYS A 29 0.61 10.15 1.87
CA CYS A 29 0.78 10.61 3.24
C CYS A 29 0.05 11.94 3.48
N LEU A 30 0.02 12.84 2.49
CA LEU A 30 -0.68 14.12 2.58
C LEU A 30 -2.21 13.96 2.69
N PHE A 31 -2.83 12.98 2.02
CA PHE A 31 -4.28 12.78 2.12
C PHE A 31 -4.71 12.18 3.46
N LEU A 32 -3.85 11.38 4.10
CA LEU A 32 -4.07 10.89 5.46
C LEU A 32 -3.98 12.02 6.50
N LEU A 33 -3.10 13.00 6.27
CA LEU A 33 -2.95 14.20 7.11
C LEU A 33 -4.15 15.16 6.99
N LEU A 34 -4.76 15.30 5.81
CA LEU A 34 -5.95 16.13 5.58
C LEU A 34 -7.25 15.56 6.17
N VAL A 35 -7.26 14.27 6.50
CA VAL A 35 -8.45 13.56 7.01
C VAL A 35 -8.58 13.66 8.54
N ALA A 36 -7.47 13.90 9.25
CA ALA A 36 -7.46 14.20 10.68
C ALA A 36 -7.86 15.68 10.87
N SER A 37 -9.13 16.00 10.60
CA SER A 37 -9.72 17.25 11.08
C SER A 37 -9.60 17.31 12.61
N PRO A 38 -9.56 18.51 13.22
CA PRO A 38 -9.68 18.63 14.68
C PRO A 38 -11.04 18.03 15.06
N ALA A 39 -11.02 16.84 15.65
CA ALA A 39 -12.19 16.02 15.87
C ALA A 39 -12.59 16.10 17.34
N GLU A 40 -13.90 16.13 17.58
CA GLU A 40 -14.47 15.72 18.86
C GLU A 40 -13.81 14.42 19.30
N ALA A 41 -13.45 14.34 20.59
CA ALA A 41 -12.83 13.15 21.16
C ALA A 41 -13.65 11.91 20.80
N LEU A 42 -12.99 10.87 20.29
CA LEU A 42 -13.66 9.61 20.02
C LEU A 42 -14.35 9.10 21.28
N ASP A 43 -15.55 8.55 21.13
CA ASP A 43 -16.15 7.80 22.22
C ASP A 43 -15.33 6.53 22.52
N GLU A 44 -15.49 6.00 23.73
CA GLU A 44 -14.71 4.86 24.23
C GLU A 44 -14.78 3.63 23.31
N GLN A 45 -15.92 3.38 22.66
CA GLN A 45 -16.10 2.23 21.77
C GLN A 45 -15.39 2.46 20.43
N SER A 46 -15.46 3.68 19.90
CA SER A 46 -14.73 4.13 18.71
C SER A 46 -13.21 4.03 18.93
N SER A 47 -12.72 4.40 20.12
CA SER A 47 -11.31 4.22 20.50
C SER A 47 -10.89 2.74 20.51
N LYS A 48 -11.73 1.84 21.03
CA LYS A 48 -11.45 0.38 21.01
C LYS A 48 -11.32 -0.17 19.59
N VAL A 49 -12.21 0.24 18.69
CA VAL A 49 -12.13 -0.12 17.26
C VAL A 49 -10.85 0.43 16.63
N ARG A 50 -10.57 1.72 16.81
CA ARG A 50 -9.35 2.39 16.35
C ARG A 50 -8.10 1.63 16.77
N ASP A 51 -7.97 1.30 18.06
CA ASP A 51 -6.75 0.70 18.62
C ASP A 51 -6.49 -0.70 18.08
N LYS A 52 -7.54 -1.53 17.96
CA LYS A 52 -7.43 -2.87 17.35
C LYS A 52 -7.03 -2.80 15.88
N VAL A 53 -7.64 -1.91 15.11
CA VAL A 53 -7.30 -1.72 13.68
C VAL A 53 -5.88 -1.17 13.53
N ALA A 54 -5.48 -0.19 14.35
CA ALA A 54 -4.14 0.37 14.34
C ALA A 54 -3.09 -0.69 14.69
N ALA A 55 -3.35 -1.54 15.67
CA ALA A 55 -2.46 -2.63 16.06
C ALA A 55 -2.32 -3.68 14.96
N TYR A 56 -3.42 -4.05 14.29
CA TYR A 56 -3.40 -4.94 13.13
C TYR A 56 -2.54 -4.39 11.99
N LEU A 57 -2.75 -3.13 11.60
CA LEU A 57 -1.99 -2.49 10.53
C LEU A 57 -0.50 -2.34 10.87
N ALA A 58 -0.17 -1.97 12.11
CA ALA A 58 1.21 -1.93 12.59
C ALA A 58 1.87 -3.31 12.53
N ARG A 59 1.12 -4.39 12.84
CA ARG A 59 1.65 -5.75 12.76
C ARG A 59 1.96 -6.13 11.32
N ILE A 60 1.06 -5.85 10.37
CA ILE A 60 1.30 -6.09 8.94
C ILE A 60 2.55 -5.36 8.46
N ALA A 61 2.66 -4.06 8.78
CA ALA A 61 3.81 -3.26 8.39
C ALA A 61 5.11 -3.86 8.96
N LYS A 62 5.10 -4.27 10.24
CA LYS A 62 6.24 -4.93 10.88
C LYS A 62 6.62 -6.25 10.22
N LEU A 63 5.65 -7.13 9.92
CA LEU A 63 5.91 -8.40 9.24
C LEU A 63 6.48 -8.18 7.84
N SER A 64 5.95 -7.18 7.11
CA SER A 64 6.42 -6.82 5.78
C SER A 64 7.85 -6.25 5.79
N ALA A 65 8.21 -5.50 6.83
CA ALA A 65 9.54 -4.92 6.97
C ALA A 65 10.58 -5.91 7.55
N HIS A 66 10.14 -6.93 8.30
CA HIS A 66 11.02 -7.90 8.93
C HIS A 66 11.75 -8.78 7.90
N ASP A 67 11.07 -9.15 6.82
CA ASP A 67 11.65 -9.92 5.72
C ASP A 67 11.79 -9.03 4.47
N PRO A 68 12.70 -8.05 4.46
CA PRO A 68 12.80 -7.11 3.37
C PRO A 68 13.14 -7.84 2.06
N PRO A 69 12.74 -7.30 0.91
CA PRO A 69 13.05 -7.91 -0.38
C PRO A 69 14.56 -8.09 -0.59
N TYR A 70 14.94 -9.26 -1.10
CA TYR A 70 16.32 -9.55 -1.45
C TYR A 70 16.75 -8.83 -2.73
N ALA A 71 15.85 -8.61 -3.68
CA ALA A 71 16.16 -8.03 -4.99
C ALA A 71 15.03 -7.13 -5.51
N PRO A 72 15.29 -6.21 -6.47
CA PRO A 72 14.27 -5.29 -6.98
C PRO A 72 13.06 -5.96 -7.64
N ASN A 73 13.28 -7.08 -8.32
CA ASN A 73 12.27 -7.83 -9.06
C ASN A 73 11.48 -8.84 -8.21
N ALA A 74 11.82 -9.03 -6.93
CA ALA A 74 11.23 -10.11 -6.13
C ALA A 74 11.05 -9.73 -4.66
N ALA A 75 9.80 -9.71 -4.22
CA ALA A 75 9.44 -9.67 -2.81
C ALA A 75 9.87 -10.98 -2.10
N SER A 76 10.09 -10.88 -0.79
CA SER A 76 10.51 -12.01 0.02
C SER A 76 9.40 -13.06 0.13
N GLY A 77 9.72 -14.34 -0.07
CA GLY A 77 8.78 -15.43 0.23
C GLY A 77 8.47 -15.55 1.72
N PHE A 78 9.41 -15.15 2.59
CA PHE A 78 9.22 -15.14 4.04
C PHE A 78 8.19 -14.11 4.48
N PHE A 79 8.11 -12.96 3.80
CA PHE A 79 7.06 -11.98 4.06
C PHE A 79 5.66 -12.61 3.93
N ARG A 80 5.42 -13.36 2.86
CA ARG A 80 4.16 -14.09 2.67
C ARG A 80 3.95 -15.13 3.75
N GLU A 81 4.98 -15.90 4.11
CA GLU A 81 4.90 -16.94 5.14
C GLU A 81 4.55 -16.35 6.49
N ARG A 82 5.20 -15.27 6.91
CA ARG A 82 4.84 -14.60 8.16
C ARG A 82 3.44 -14.04 8.13
N MET A 83 3.02 -13.41 7.03
CA MET A 83 1.63 -12.96 6.88
C MET A 83 0.63 -14.12 6.97
N LYS A 84 0.97 -15.30 6.46
CA LYS A 84 0.14 -16.50 6.56
C LYS A 84 0.13 -17.06 7.99
N ASP A 85 1.29 -17.21 8.62
CA ASP A 85 1.48 -18.03 9.81
C ASP A 85 1.44 -17.21 11.12
N ASP A 86 1.29 -15.90 11.05
CA ASP A 86 1.17 -15.04 12.24
C ASP A 86 -0.23 -15.13 12.86
N ASN A 87 -0.37 -15.98 13.87
CA ASN A 87 -1.64 -16.14 14.60
C ASN A 87 -2.08 -14.86 15.34
N ARG A 88 -1.19 -13.88 15.57
CA ARG A 88 -1.57 -12.64 16.26
C ARG A 88 -2.48 -11.79 15.38
N LEU A 89 -2.28 -11.82 14.06
CA LEU A 89 -3.16 -11.13 13.12
C LEU A 89 -4.62 -11.58 13.29
N ASP A 90 -4.88 -12.86 13.56
CA ASP A 90 -6.24 -13.38 13.82
C ASP A 90 -6.79 -12.91 15.18
N THR A 91 -5.92 -12.74 16.18
CA THR A 91 -6.32 -12.31 17.53
C THR A 91 -6.58 -10.80 17.63
N LEU A 92 -5.94 -9.99 16.79
CA LEU A 92 -6.03 -8.53 16.88
C LEU A 92 -7.43 -8.02 16.52
N LEU A 93 -8.12 -8.69 15.58
CA LEU A 93 -9.50 -8.38 15.20
C LEU A 93 -10.54 -9.40 15.68
N THR A 94 -10.34 -9.94 16.89
CA THR A 94 -11.40 -10.63 17.66
C THR A 94 -12.54 -9.69 18.02
N ASP A 95 -13.74 -10.25 18.15
CA ASP A 95 -14.96 -9.48 18.40
C ASP A 95 -14.88 -8.59 19.63
N ILE A 96 -15.44 -7.39 19.50
CA ILE A 96 -15.58 -6.41 20.57
C ILE A 96 -17.03 -6.49 21.04
N PRO A 97 -17.30 -6.86 22.30
CA PRO A 97 -18.65 -6.92 22.82
C PRO A 97 -19.26 -5.52 22.93
N ASP A 98 -20.60 -5.47 22.90
CA ASP A 98 -21.41 -4.29 23.24
C ASP A 98 -21.15 -3.03 22.40
N LEU A 99 -20.66 -3.19 21.17
CA LEU A 99 -20.58 -2.08 20.22
C LEU A 99 -21.97 -1.55 19.87
N ASN A 100 -22.11 -0.22 19.92
CA ASN A 100 -23.22 0.53 19.36
C ASN A 100 -23.34 0.25 17.84
N PRO A 101 -24.49 0.54 17.20
CA PRO A 101 -24.71 0.17 15.81
C PRO A 101 -23.67 0.72 14.83
N GLU A 102 -23.21 1.97 15.03
CA GLU A 102 -22.24 2.65 14.16
C GLU A 102 -20.85 2.00 14.25
N ASN A 103 -20.37 1.77 15.48
CA ASN A 103 -19.10 1.08 15.73
C ASN A 103 -19.13 -0.38 15.29
N ARG A 104 -20.29 -1.04 15.40
CA ARG A 104 -20.46 -2.41 14.92
C ARG A 104 -20.34 -2.49 13.39
N LEU A 105 -20.90 -1.54 12.67
CA LEU A 105 -20.78 -1.45 11.21
C LEU A 105 -19.33 -1.18 10.80
N LEU A 106 -18.66 -0.21 11.46
CA LEU A 106 -17.25 0.06 11.23
C LEU A 106 -16.38 -1.18 11.50
N TRP A 107 -16.63 -1.86 12.61
CA TRP A 107 -15.92 -3.08 13.01
C TRP A 107 -16.10 -4.20 11.99
N HIS A 108 -17.33 -4.39 11.51
CA HIS A 108 -17.66 -5.35 10.47
C HIS A 108 -16.84 -5.09 9.18
N ASP A 109 -16.81 -3.84 8.71
CA ASP A 109 -16.08 -3.48 7.48
C ASP A 109 -14.56 -3.64 7.65
N CYS A 110 -14.01 -3.30 8.81
CA CYS A 110 -12.61 -3.53 9.16
C CYS A 110 -12.24 -5.02 9.17
N ARG A 111 -13.10 -5.87 9.75
CA ARG A 111 -12.90 -7.34 9.73
C ARG A 111 -13.02 -7.92 8.33
N ALA A 112 -13.96 -7.42 7.51
CA ALA A 112 -14.08 -7.85 6.12
C ALA A 112 -12.83 -7.51 5.31
N PHE A 113 -12.29 -6.30 5.50
CA PHE A 113 -11.00 -5.90 4.93
C PHE A 113 -9.87 -6.84 5.35
N GLU A 114 -9.70 -7.09 6.65
CA GLU A 114 -8.66 -7.98 7.18
C GLU A 114 -8.74 -9.39 6.58
N LYS A 115 -9.91 -10.04 6.67
CA LYS A 115 -10.10 -11.40 6.16
C LYS A 115 -9.75 -11.51 4.68
N GLY A 116 -10.13 -10.52 3.88
CA GLY A 116 -9.82 -10.51 2.45
C GLY A 116 -8.33 -10.28 2.15
N ILE A 117 -7.66 -9.40 2.90
CA ILE A 117 -6.21 -9.22 2.81
C ILE A 117 -5.51 -10.53 3.21
N ARG A 118 -5.87 -11.12 4.36
CA ARG A 118 -5.32 -12.40 4.84
C ARG A 118 -5.49 -13.51 3.79
N LYS A 119 -6.68 -13.63 3.21
CA LYS A 119 -6.99 -14.60 2.14
C LYS A 119 -6.06 -14.46 0.95
N ALA A 120 -5.74 -13.23 0.52
CA ALA A 120 -4.80 -13.01 -0.59
C ALA A 120 -3.40 -13.59 -0.30
N PHE A 121 -2.92 -13.55 0.95
CA PHE A 121 -1.65 -14.16 1.34
C PHE A 121 -1.75 -15.68 1.53
N VAL A 122 -2.86 -16.18 2.08
CA VAL A 122 -3.05 -17.61 2.37
C VAL A 122 -3.23 -18.42 1.08
N GLN A 123 -4.04 -17.94 0.13
CA GLN A 123 -4.40 -18.70 -1.08
C GLN A 123 -3.31 -18.72 -2.15
N ASN A 124 -2.39 -17.74 -2.12
CA ASN A 124 -1.30 -17.66 -3.08
C ASN A 124 -0.03 -18.23 -2.46
N SER A 125 0.35 -19.42 -2.89
CA SER A 125 1.60 -20.08 -2.48
C SER A 125 2.81 -19.31 -2.99
N ASN A 126 3.95 -19.49 -2.33
CA ASN A 126 5.22 -18.94 -2.81
C ASN A 126 5.61 -19.56 -4.15
N PHE A 127 6.28 -18.78 -4.99
CA PHE A 127 6.92 -19.28 -6.19
C PHE A 127 8.39 -19.57 -5.89
N ALA A 128 8.80 -20.83 -6.03
CA ALA A 128 10.20 -21.23 -5.95
C ALA A 128 10.78 -21.24 -7.36
N ALA A 129 11.93 -20.59 -7.56
CA ALA A 129 12.64 -20.68 -8.82
C ALA A 129 13.99 -21.35 -8.65
N ASN A 130 14.23 -22.33 -9.54
CA ASN A 130 15.53 -23.00 -9.71
C ASN A 130 16.18 -22.62 -11.07
N TRP A 131 15.62 -21.67 -11.84
CA TRP A 131 16.02 -21.41 -13.22
C TRP A 131 16.54 -19.97 -13.42
N SER A 132 17.79 -19.86 -13.88
CA SER A 132 18.30 -18.65 -14.53
C SER A 132 17.59 -18.49 -15.88
N ARG A 133 17.12 -17.30 -16.25
CA ARG A 133 16.92 -16.94 -17.67
C ARG A 133 16.77 -15.43 -17.92
N ASN A 134 17.65 -14.98 -18.80
CA ASN A 134 17.65 -13.81 -19.69
C ASN A 134 17.88 -12.38 -19.11
N PRO A 135 19.12 -11.84 -19.22
CA PRO A 135 19.49 -10.46 -18.85
C PRO A 135 18.76 -9.34 -19.60
N GLU A 136 18.17 -9.61 -20.76
CA GLU A 136 17.63 -8.57 -21.66
C GLU A 136 16.32 -7.92 -21.15
N LEU A 137 15.54 -8.61 -20.31
CA LEU A 137 14.34 -8.02 -19.68
C LEU A 137 14.68 -7.05 -18.53
N SER A 138 15.90 -7.13 -17.98
CA SER A 138 16.36 -6.32 -16.83
C SER A 138 16.68 -4.87 -17.22
N SER A 139 17.24 -4.64 -18.41
CA SER A 139 17.73 -3.32 -18.85
C SER A 139 16.60 -2.33 -19.15
N ALA A 140 15.47 -2.81 -19.70
CA ALA A 140 14.28 -2.00 -19.93
C ALA A 140 13.59 -1.54 -18.64
N VAL A 141 13.66 -2.35 -17.57
CA VAL A 141 13.15 -2.01 -16.24
C VAL A 141 14.06 -0.98 -15.56
N MET A 142 15.38 -1.13 -15.68
CA MET A 142 16.38 -0.22 -15.07
C MET A 142 16.41 1.18 -15.71
N ARG A 143 16.20 1.29 -17.03
CA ARG A 143 16.17 2.59 -17.72
C ARG A 143 14.96 3.44 -17.29
N ARG A 144 13.80 2.81 -17.04
CA ARG A 144 12.60 3.46 -16.47
C ARG A 144 12.79 3.95 -15.03
N ILE A 145 13.70 3.34 -14.27
CA ILE A 145 14.01 3.71 -12.88
C ILE A 145 14.92 4.94 -12.81
N THR A 146 15.80 5.15 -13.80
CA THR A 146 16.79 6.25 -13.79
C THR A 146 16.15 7.62 -14.09
N ASP A 147 15.21 7.69 -15.05
CA ASP A 147 14.43 8.91 -15.34
C ASP A 147 13.51 9.33 -14.18
N ALA A 148 13.28 8.43 -13.21
CA ALA A 148 12.55 8.75 -12.00
C ALA A 148 13.38 9.54 -10.97
N LYS A 149 14.71 9.38 -10.96
CA LYS A 149 15.60 10.00 -9.94
C LYS A 149 15.81 11.50 -10.13
N GLN A 150 15.99 12.00 -11.35
CA GLN A 150 16.24 13.43 -11.61
C GLN A 150 15.04 14.33 -11.26
N LYS A 151 13.82 13.81 -11.38
CA LYS A 151 12.58 14.58 -11.11
C LYS A 151 12.21 14.61 -9.61
N ILE A 152 12.76 13.71 -8.81
CA ILE A 152 12.63 13.70 -7.33
C ILE A 152 13.40 14.88 -6.70
N LYS A 153 14.56 15.25 -7.27
CA LYS A 153 15.40 16.35 -6.78
C LYS A 153 14.72 17.72 -6.91
N ALA A 154 13.95 17.94 -7.98
CA ALA A 154 13.22 19.20 -8.22
C ALA A 154 12.01 19.39 -7.29
N PHE A 155 11.39 18.29 -6.84
CA PHE A 155 10.23 18.32 -5.95
C PHE A 155 10.61 18.57 -4.48
N CYS A 156 11.78 18.07 -4.04
CA CYS A 156 12.32 18.38 -2.70
C CYS A 156 12.57 19.88 -2.47
N THR A 157 12.83 20.65 -3.53
CA THR A 157 12.99 22.11 -3.47
C THR A 157 11.66 22.86 -3.30
N ALA A 158 10.53 22.27 -3.71
CA ALA A 158 9.20 22.91 -3.67
C ALA A 158 8.46 22.75 -2.33
N LEU A 159 8.96 21.90 -1.42
CA LEU A 159 8.37 21.57 -0.11
C LEU A 159 8.57 22.63 0.99
N GLY A 160 9.10 23.82 0.66
CA GLY A 160 9.36 24.89 1.63
C GLY A 160 8.12 25.62 2.17
N ILE A 161 6.89 25.22 1.86
CA ILE A 161 5.69 25.97 2.25
C ILE A 161 4.52 25.02 2.58
N ALA A 162 3.98 25.20 3.78
CA ALA A 162 2.67 24.78 4.30
C ALA A 162 2.47 23.33 4.77
N ILE A 163 2.16 23.14 6.06
CA ILE A 163 0.80 22.83 6.55
C ILE A 163 0.81 22.67 8.09
N ALA A 164 -0.21 23.27 8.73
CA ALA A 164 -0.52 23.18 10.15
C ALA A 164 -1.31 21.89 10.46
N ALA A 165 -0.62 20.84 10.87
CA ALA A 165 -1.15 19.77 11.70
C ALA A 165 -0.26 19.71 12.96
N PRO A 166 -0.72 19.16 14.11
CA PRO A 166 0.12 19.05 15.29
C PRO A 166 1.44 18.37 14.89
N GLU A 167 2.56 19.08 15.07
CA GLU A 167 3.84 18.77 14.42
C GLU A 167 4.30 17.32 14.63
N VAL A 168 3.88 16.71 15.75
CA VAL A 168 4.20 15.34 16.14
C VAL A 168 3.60 14.30 15.19
N SER A 169 2.34 14.43 14.76
CA SER A 169 1.69 13.44 13.89
C SER A 169 2.21 13.52 12.45
N VAL A 170 2.47 14.74 11.98
CA VAL A 170 3.09 15.02 10.67
C VAL A 170 4.49 14.41 10.60
N THR A 171 5.30 14.62 11.63
CA THR A 171 6.69 14.12 11.66
C THR A 171 6.73 12.59 11.66
N GLN A 172 5.84 11.92 12.38
CA GLN A 172 5.79 10.46 12.44
C GLN A 172 5.36 9.83 11.10
N ILE A 173 4.41 10.45 10.41
CA ILE A 173 3.96 10.03 9.07
C ILE A 173 5.05 10.32 8.02
N ALA A 174 5.67 11.49 8.06
CA ALA A 174 6.79 11.83 7.18
C ALA A 174 7.98 10.88 7.35
N THR A 175 8.27 10.49 8.60
CA THR A 175 9.32 9.51 8.91
C THR A 175 9.00 8.13 8.33
N ALA A 176 7.74 7.70 8.38
CA ALA A 176 7.31 6.44 7.74
C ALA A 176 7.58 6.46 6.23
N ALA A 177 7.22 7.56 5.56
CA ALA A 177 7.44 7.75 4.14
C ALA A 177 8.94 7.79 3.78
N ALA A 178 9.74 8.49 4.58
CA ALA A 178 11.18 8.57 4.40
C ALA A 178 11.84 7.19 4.56
N THR A 179 11.42 6.41 5.56
CA THR A 179 11.90 5.04 5.79
C THR A 179 11.54 4.12 4.62
N GLY A 180 10.30 4.18 4.13
CA GLY A 180 9.87 3.43 2.95
C GLY A 180 10.67 3.79 1.69
N LYS A 181 10.96 5.07 1.48
CA LYS A 181 11.82 5.53 0.38
C LYS A 181 13.24 4.99 0.51
N GLN A 182 13.85 5.08 1.68
CA GLN A 182 15.19 4.53 1.93
C GLN A 182 15.23 3.03 1.67
N ALA A 183 14.21 2.28 2.10
CA ALA A 183 14.10 0.85 1.83
C ALA A 183 13.98 0.56 0.33
N LEU A 184 13.18 1.33 -0.42
CA LEU A 184 13.09 1.23 -1.88
C LEU A 184 14.44 1.49 -2.56
N ASP A 185 15.14 2.56 -2.16
CA ASP A 185 16.43 2.91 -2.74
C ASP A 185 17.49 1.83 -2.45
N ALA A 186 17.50 1.29 -1.23
CA ALA A 186 18.38 0.20 -0.83
C ALA A 186 18.12 -1.08 -1.63
N VAL A 187 16.86 -1.43 -1.86
CA VAL A 187 16.50 -2.62 -2.66
C VAL A 187 16.87 -2.42 -4.12
N ARG A 188 16.64 -1.24 -4.71
CA ARG A 188 16.95 -0.94 -6.12
C ARG A 188 18.43 -1.00 -6.45
N ALA A 189 19.30 -0.82 -5.47
CA ALA A 189 20.75 -0.94 -5.64
C ALA A 189 21.24 -2.39 -5.71
N LYS A 190 20.38 -3.37 -5.40
CA LYS A 190 20.73 -4.80 -5.41
C LYS A 190 20.61 -5.41 -6.81
N PRO A 191 21.37 -6.49 -7.11
CA PRO A 191 21.15 -7.26 -8.33
C PRO A 191 19.77 -7.90 -8.37
N MET A 192 19.30 -8.24 -9.57
CA MET A 192 18.05 -8.97 -9.74
C MET A 192 18.14 -10.37 -9.13
N ALA A 193 17.06 -10.83 -8.49
CA ALA A 193 16.95 -12.19 -8.01
C ALA A 193 16.91 -13.14 -9.21
N LEU A 194 17.69 -14.21 -9.10
CA LEU A 194 17.78 -15.27 -10.10
C LEU A 194 17.29 -16.62 -9.54
N ASN A 195 17.20 -16.74 -8.22
CA ASN A 195 16.79 -17.94 -7.51
C ASN A 195 16.20 -17.57 -6.14
N GLY A 196 15.52 -18.54 -5.54
CA GLY A 196 14.98 -18.42 -4.19
C GLY A 196 13.47 -18.62 -4.12
N LYS A 197 12.94 -18.44 -2.92
CA LYS A 197 11.51 -18.50 -2.61
C LYS A 197 10.96 -17.09 -2.54
N HIS A 198 10.06 -16.76 -3.45
CA HIS A 198 9.53 -15.41 -3.60
C HIS A 198 8.01 -15.41 -3.44
N ALA A 199 7.49 -14.27 -2.95
CA ALA A 199 6.05 -14.08 -2.85
C ALA A 199 5.44 -14.06 -4.26
N ASN A 200 4.28 -14.70 -4.42
CA ASN A 200 3.61 -14.81 -5.70
C ASN A 200 2.93 -13.50 -6.09
N GLY A 201 3.09 -13.10 -7.36
CA GLY A 201 2.51 -11.88 -7.92
C GLY A 201 1.00 -11.75 -7.74
N HIS A 202 0.25 -12.87 -7.69
CA HIS A 202 -1.20 -12.88 -7.49
C HIS A 202 -1.66 -12.28 -6.14
N ILE A 203 -0.77 -12.15 -5.16
CA ILE A 203 -1.06 -11.44 -3.90
C ILE A 203 -1.50 -9.99 -4.18
N SER A 204 -0.82 -9.31 -5.11
CA SER A 204 -1.15 -7.93 -5.51
C SER A 204 -2.58 -7.81 -6.05
N VAL A 205 -3.02 -8.79 -6.83
CA VAL A 205 -4.37 -8.84 -7.43
C VAL A 205 -5.42 -9.05 -6.34
N GLY A 206 -5.17 -10.01 -5.43
CA GLY A 206 -6.08 -10.27 -4.31
C GLY A 206 -6.23 -9.07 -3.37
N VAL A 207 -5.11 -8.42 -3.02
CA VAL A 207 -5.13 -7.20 -2.19
C VAL A 207 -5.85 -6.05 -2.87
N LYS A 208 -5.65 -5.86 -4.18
CA LYS A 208 -6.36 -4.83 -4.96
C LYS A 208 -7.87 -5.09 -5.00
N ALA A 209 -8.28 -6.33 -5.26
CA ALA A 209 -9.69 -6.70 -5.30
C ALA A 209 -10.37 -6.43 -3.96
N GLN A 210 -9.78 -6.90 -2.85
CA GLN A 210 -10.33 -6.66 -1.52
C GLN A 210 -10.37 -5.17 -1.17
N SER A 211 -9.30 -4.43 -1.46
CA SER A 211 -9.24 -3.00 -1.14
C SER A 211 -10.26 -2.19 -1.96
N THR A 212 -10.56 -2.63 -3.19
CA THR A 212 -11.62 -2.03 -4.01
C THR A 212 -13.00 -2.27 -3.39
N GLN A 213 -13.27 -3.49 -2.93
CA GLN A 213 -14.53 -3.82 -2.26
C GLN A 213 -14.70 -3.04 -0.96
N SER A 214 -13.70 -3.09 -0.06
CA SER A 214 -13.73 -2.37 1.21
C SER A 214 -13.80 -0.85 1.04
N TYR A 215 -13.15 -0.29 0.01
CA TYR A 215 -13.29 1.13 -0.32
C TYR A 215 -14.74 1.54 -0.54
N GLN A 216 -15.55 0.72 -1.24
CA GLN A 216 -16.96 1.04 -1.45
C GLN A 216 -17.75 1.05 -0.14
N SER A 217 -17.50 0.10 0.76
CA SER A 217 -18.11 0.11 2.10
C SER A 217 -17.76 1.38 2.86
N PHE A 218 -16.46 1.69 3.00
CA PHE A 218 -15.99 2.89 3.72
C PHE A 218 -16.37 4.22 3.06
N LYS A 219 -16.68 4.21 1.76
CA LYS A 219 -17.16 5.38 1.04
C LYS A 219 -18.64 5.66 1.33
N ASN A 220 -19.45 4.61 1.43
CA ASN A 220 -20.91 4.71 1.40
C ASN A 220 -21.56 4.67 2.78
N HIS A 221 -20.89 4.13 3.79
CA HIS A 221 -21.41 4.09 5.16
C HIS A 221 -21.15 5.39 5.93
N ASN A 222 -22.10 5.76 6.78
CA ASN A 222 -21.93 6.77 7.81
C ASN A 222 -21.63 6.06 9.13
N TYR A 223 -20.47 6.38 9.72
CA TYR A 223 -20.01 5.76 10.96
C TYR A 223 -20.18 6.67 12.18
N GLY A 224 -20.94 7.77 12.06
CA GLY A 224 -21.24 8.70 13.15
C GLY A 224 -19.99 9.20 13.87
N SER A 225 -19.89 8.97 15.18
CA SER A 225 -18.72 9.37 15.98
C SER A 225 -17.42 8.68 15.55
N ALA A 226 -17.52 7.49 14.93
CA ALA A 226 -16.37 6.73 14.44
C ALA A 226 -15.94 7.11 13.02
N GLN A 227 -16.55 8.14 12.41
CA GLN A 227 -16.23 8.62 11.06
C GLN A 227 -14.73 8.91 10.83
N PRO A 228 -13.95 9.46 11.79
CA PRO A 228 -12.52 9.64 11.61
C PRO A 228 -11.77 8.33 11.28
N VAL A 229 -12.11 7.22 11.95
CA VAL A 229 -11.51 5.89 11.71
C VAL A 229 -11.91 5.39 10.32
N GLY A 230 -13.19 5.49 9.96
CA GLY A 230 -13.70 5.12 8.65
C GLY A 230 -13.01 5.88 7.51
N LYS A 231 -12.73 7.18 7.67
CA LYS A 231 -12.01 7.99 6.68
C LYS A 231 -10.55 7.53 6.52
N VAL A 232 -9.83 7.18 7.60
CA VAL A 232 -8.47 6.64 7.50
C VAL A 232 -8.48 5.30 6.76
N MET A 233 -9.43 4.42 7.05
CA MET A 233 -9.56 3.13 6.36
C MET A 233 -9.95 3.29 4.88
N LYS A 234 -10.83 4.23 4.55
CA LYS A 234 -11.13 4.60 3.15
C LYS A 234 -9.88 5.06 2.41
N SER A 235 -9.06 5.90 3.06
CA SER A 235 -7.81 6.39 2.48
C SER A 235 -6.84 5.22 2.27
N LEU A 236 -6.63 4.36 3.26
CA LEU A 236 -5.82 3.14 3.11
C LEU A 236 -6.32 2.27 1.94
N CYS A 237 -7.62 2.00 1.85
CA CYS A 237 -8.19 1.20 0.76
C CYS A 237 -7.95 1.84 -0.61
N THR A 238 -8.00 3.17 -0.71
CA THR A 238 -7.63 3.91 -1.92
C THR A 238 -6.19 3.64 -2.32
N GLN A 239 -5.28 3.71 -1.35
CA GLN A 239 -3.87 3.46 -1.63
C GLN A 239 -3.60 2.04 -2.08
N LEU A 240 -4.19 1.06 -1.40
CA LEU A 240 -3.94 -0.35 -1.68
C LEU A 240 -4.57 -0.80 -3.01
N LYS A 241 -5.74 -0.29 -3.38
CA LYS A 241 -6.36 -0.62 -4.68
C LYS A 241 -5.61 0.00 -5.88
N ASP A 242 -4.90 1.11 -5.64
CA ASP A 242 -4.14 1.83 -6.67
C ASP A 242 -2.68 1.34 -6.78
N LEU A 243 -2.26 0.38 -5.94
CA LEU A 243 -0.99 -0.30 -6.14
C LEU A 243 -0.98 -1.04 -7.50
N PRO A 244 0.14 -1.00 -8.23
CA PRO A 244 0.25 -1.69 -9.50
C PRO A 244 0.09 -3.20 -9.29
N THR A 245 -0.60 -3.85 -10.22
CA THR A 245 -0.67 -5.32 -10.31
C THR A 245 0.02 -5.84 -11.58
N SER A 246 0.49 -4.94 -12.43
CA SER A 246 1.24 -5.26 -13.65
C SER A 246 2.73 -5.41 -13.36
N GLY A 247 3.40 -6.27 -14.13
CA GLY A 247 4.85 -6.52 -13.97
C GLY A 247 5.21 -7.51 -12.85
N HIS A 248 4.23 -8.13 -12.19
CA HIS A 248 4.45 -9.23 -11.25
C HIS A 248 4.36 -10.57 -11.98
N ASN A 249 5.47 -11.06 -12.55
CA ASN A 249 5.49 -12.38 -13.17
C ASN A 249 6.86 -13.08 -13.03
N PRO A 250 6.95 -14.26 -12.37
CA PRO A 250 5.92 -14.87 -11.52
C PRO A 250 5.88 -14.24 -10.11
N TRP A 251 6.86 -13.39 -9.78
CA TRP A 251 7.05 -12.86 -8.44
C TRP A 251 6.37 -11.52 -8.24
N LEU A 252 5.84 -11.34 -7.04
CA LEU A 252 5.48 -10.04 -6.51
C LEU A 252 6.74 -9.17 -6.48
N THR A 253 6.66 -7.91 -6.90
CA THR A 253 7.85 -7.06 -6.95
C THR A 253 8.19 -6.56 -5.55
N ALA A 254 9.47 -6.25 -5.34
CA ALA A 254 9.90 -5.69 -4.07
C ALA A 254 9.32 -4.29 -3.80
N ASP A 255 9.16 -3.50 -4.86
CA ASP A 255 8.52 -2.19 -4.79
C ASP A 255 7.09 -2.29 -4.22
N TRP A 256 6.35 -3.32 -4.62
CA TRP A 256 5.02 -3.57 -4.08
C TRP A 256 5.05 -3.87 -2.57
N GLN A 257 5.94 -4.77 -2.12
CA GLN A 257 6.06 -5.12 -0.70
C GLN A 257 6.35 -3.88 0.16
N VAL A 258 7.29 -3.03 -0.28
CA VAL A 258 7.67 -1.83 0.48
C VAL A 258 6.54 -0.79 0.50
N ARG A 259 5.82 -0.59 -0.60
CA ARG A 259 4.67 0.33 -0.65
C ARG A 259 3.50 -0.16 0.20
N PHE A 260 3.20 -1.45 0.14
CA PHE A 260 2.19 -2.09 0.98
C PHE A 260 2.50 -1.89 2.47
N ALA A 261 3.74 -2.18 2.89
CA ALA A 261 4.19 -1.98 4.26
C ALA A 261 4.06 -0.52 4.72
N SER A 262 4.48 0.41 3.86
CA SER A 262 4.46 1.86 4.15
C SER A 262 3.03 2.39 4.29
N ALA A 263 2.10 1.94 3.43
CA ALA A 263 0.70 2.33 3.53
C ALA A 263 0.06 1.85 4.84
N CYS A 264 0.33 0.61 5.25
CA CYS A 264 -0.14 0.07 6.52
C CYS A 264 0.47 0.79 7.73
N ASP A 265 1.77 1.11 7.71
CA ASP A 265 2.42 1.85 8.80
C ASP A 265 1.86 3.28 8.94
N ALA A 266 1.71 3.99 7.81
CA ALA A 266 1.15 5.33 7.79
C ALA A 266 -0.30 5.34 8.29
N ALA A 267 -1.14 4.41 7.85
CA ALA A 267 -2.51 4.29 8.32
C ALA A 267 -2.59 3.95 9.81
N SER A 268 -1.73 3.07 10.33
CA SER A 268 -1.65 2.78 11.77
C SER A 268 -1.31 4.04 12.59
N LYS A 269 -0.32 4.82 12.15
CA LYS A 269 0.07 6.08 12.81
C LYS A 269 -1.04 7.13 12.73
N ALA A 270 -1.68 7.26 11.57
CA ALA A 270 -2.82 8.16 11.38
C ALA A 270 -4.00 7.80 12.29
N LEU A 271 -4.29 6.51 12.47
CA LEU A 271 -5.29 6.08 13.45
C LEU A 271 -4.90 6.48 14.87
N LYS A 272 -3.65 6.27 15.27
CA LYS A 272 -3.17 6.62 16.62
C LYS A 272 -3.14 8.12 16.91
N SER A 273 -3.13 8.96 15.87
CA SER A 273 -3.22 10.42 16.03
C SER A 273 -4.66 10.95 16.14
N ILE A 274 -5.68 10.09 16.04
CA ILE A 274 -7.06 10.47 16.31
C ILE A 274 -7.26 10.42 17.82
N GLU A 275 -7.54 11.56 18.45
CA GLU A 275 -7.79 11.70 19.89
C GLU A 275 -9.18 11.18 20.27
#